data_AF-A0A949LIY9-F1
#
_entry.id   AF-A0A949LIY9-F1
#
_cell.length_a   1.000
_cell.length_b   1.000
_cell.length_c   1.000
_cell.angle_alpha   90.00
_cell.angle_beta   90.00
_cell.angle_gamma   90.00
#
_symmetry.space_group_name_H-M   'P 1'
#
loop_
_entity.id
_entity.type
_entity.pdbx_description
1 polymer ?
#
loop_
_entity_poly.entity_id
_entity_poly.type
_entity_poly.pdbx_seq_one_letter_code
_entity_poly.pdbx_strand_id
1 'polypeptide(L)' 'MTQIETLLKSLQGSAQGLMLAEILIKQPEISRRTAQRQLAKLVESGQVIAKGDA' A
#
# COMPACT_ATOMS: atom_id res chain seq x y z
N MET A 1 -2.99 12.53 10.03
CA MET A 1 -2.90 11.32 9.19
C MET A 1 -1.55 11.27 8.54
N THR A 2 -0.78 10.20 8.76
CA THR A 2 0.50 9.96 8.10
C THR A 2 0.29 9.28 6.74
N GLN A 3 1.31 9.30 5.88
CA GLN A 3 1.22 8.64 4.56
C GLN A 3 0.97 7.11 4.68
N ILE A 4 1.57 6.46 5.69
CA ILE A 4 1.33 5.04 5.99
C ILE A 4 -0.12 4.77 6.36
N GLU A 5 -0.73 5.61 7.21
CA GLU A 5 -2.14 5.47 7.62
C GLU A 5 -3.09 5.65 6.44
N THR A 6 -2.77 6.58 5.52
CA THR A 6 -3.56 6.82 4.30
C THR A 6 -3.52 5.62 3.38
N LEU A 7 -2.34 5.00 3.24
CA LEU A 7 -2.12 3.82 2.43
C LEU A 7 -2.83 2.59 3.02
N LEU A 8 -2.74 2.40 4.34
CA LEU A 8 -3.46 1.34 5.06
C LEU A 8 -4.98 1.48 4.92
N LYS A 9 -5.52 2.68 5.13
CA LYS A 9 -6.96 2.95 4.99
C LYS A 9 -7.45 2.67 3.57
N SER A 10 -6.64 3.00 2.56
CA SER A 10 -6.95 2.71 1.16
C SER A 10 -7.00 1.20 0.89
N LEU A 11 -6.07 0.43 1.48
CA LEU A 11 -6.02 -1.03 1.36
C LEU A 11 -7.18 -1.71 2.08
N GLN A 12 -7.48 -1.30 3.32
CA GLN A 12 -8.59 -1.85 4.12
C GLN A 12 -9.97 -1.55 3.49
N GLY A 13 -10.08 -0.45 2.75
CA GLY A 13 -11.30 -0.11 2.01
C GLY A 13 -11.51 -0.92 0.72
N SER A 14 -10.53 -1.71 0.28
CA SER A 14 -10.62 -2.53 -0.94
C SER A 14 -10.79 -4.00 -0.60
N ALA A 15 -11.95 -4.59 -0.98
CA ALA A 15 -12.24 -6.00 -0.73
C ALA A 15 -11.32 -6.97 -1.51
N GLN A 16 -10.79 -6.53 -2.64
CA GLN A 16 -9.91 -7.33 -3.52
C GLN A 16 -8.41 -7.03 -3.29
N GLY A 17 -8.08 -6.13 -2.37
CA GLY A 17 -6.73 -5.57 -2.26
C GLY A 17 -6.48 -4.47 -3.31
N LEU A 18 -5.25 -3.95 -3.36
CA LEU A 18 -4.84 -2.96 -4.36
C LEU A 18 -3.46 -3.34 -4.90
N MET A 19 -3.28 -3.17 -6.20
CA MET A 19 -1.98 -3.25 -6.83
C MET A 19 -1.16 -2.00 -6.53
N LEU A 20 0.17 -2.14 -6.50
CA LEU A 20 1.09 -1.01 -6.32
C LEU A 20 0.84 0.10 -7.35
N ALA A 21 0.50 -0.24 -8.59
CA ALA A 21 0.18 0.73 -9.63
C ALA A 21 -1.04 1.58 -9.26
N GLU A 22 -2.11 0.95 -8.75
CA GLU A 22 -3.33 1.65 -8.34
C GLU A 22 -3.09 2.56 -7.14
N ILE A 23 -2.24 2.13 -6.19
CA ILE A 23 -1.83 2.95 -5.05
C ILE A 23 -1.11 4.22 -5.53
N LEU A 24 -0.19 4.09 -6.49
CA LEU A 24 0.54 5.24 -7.03
C LEU A 24 -0.34 6.18 -7.86
N ILE A 25 -1.35 5.65 -8.55
CA ILE A 25 -2.34 6.47 -9.27
C ILE A 25 -3.19 7.27 -8.26
N LYS A 26 -3.62 6.64 -7.16
CA LYS A 26 -4.42 7.30 -6.11
C LYS A 26 -3.61 8.28 -5.26
N GLN A 27 -2.30 8.11 -5.16
CA GLN A 27 -1.41 8.94 -4.37
C GLN A 27 -0.16 9.33 -5.21
N PRO A 28 -0.32 10.24 -6.19
CA PRO A 28 0.79 10.62 -7.08
C PRO A 28 1.92 11.36 -6.36
N GLU A 29 1.65 11.85 -5.15
CA GLU A 29 2.61 12.58 -4.31
C GLU A 29 3.66 11.65 -3.67
N ILE A 30 3.39 10.33 -3.64
CA ILE A 30 4.32 9.36 -3.06
C ILE A 30 5.15 8.74 -4.18
N SER A 31 6.48 8.74 -4.00
CA SER A 31 7.35 8.02 -4.93
C SER A 31 7.15 6.52 -4.80
N ARG A 32 7.28 5.78 -5.91
CA ARG A 32 7.18 4.31 -5.95
C ARG A 32 8.00 3.63 -4.85
N ARG A 33 9.25 4.07 -4.65
CA ARG A 33 10.15 3.51 -3.62
C ARG A 33 9.62 3.75 -2.21
N THR A 34 9.04 4.91 -1.93
CA THR A 34 8.43 5.21 -0.63
C THR A 34 7.20 4.34 -0.40
N ALA A 35 6.32 4.22 -1.39
CA ALA A 35 5.15 3.34 -1.33
C ALA A 35 5.54 1.88 -1.04
N GLN A 36 6.52 1.35 -1.78
CA GLN A 36 7.02 -0.01 -1.59
C GLN A 36 7.61 -0.22 -0.19
N ARG A 37 8.41 0.73 0.31
CA ARG A 37 8.97 0.64 1.67
C ARG A 37 7.88 0.67 2.75
N GLN A 38 6.84 1.48 2.55
CA GLN A 38 5.72 1.57 3.49
C GLN A 38 4.89 0.28 3.47
N LEU A 39 4.60 -0.25 2.28
CA LEU A 39 3.96 -1.55 2.10
C LEU A 39 4.75 -2.68 2.77
N ALA A 40 6.08 -2.71 2.59
CA ALA A 40 6.94 -3.69 3.24
C ALA A 40 6.80 -3.64 4.78
N LYS A 41 6.80 -2.45 5.38
CA LYS A 41 6.56 -2.29 6.82
C LYS A 41 5.17 -2.77 7.25
N LEU A 42 4.14 -2.52 6.44
CA LEU A 42 2.79 -2.99 6.72
C LEU A 42 2.69 -4.52 6.62
N VAL A 43 3.44 -5.15 5.70
CA VAL A 43 3.53 -6.61 5.59
C VAL A 43 4.29 -7.20 6.79
N GLU A 44 5.44 -6.62 7.15
CA GLU A 44 6.25 -7.04 8.31
C GLU A 44 5.46 -6.95 9.62
N SER A 45 4.60 -5.94 9.77
CA SER A 45 3.72 -5.77 10.93
C SER A 45 2.43 -6.60 10.87
N GLY A 46 2.24 -7.41 9.82
CA GLY A 46 1.07 -8.28 9.65
C GLY A 46 -0.24 -7.53 9.36
N GLN A 47 -0.18 -6.24 9.06
CA GLN A 47 -1.39 -5.43 8.79
C GLN A 47 -1.92 -5.61 7.38
N VAL A 48 -1.07 -6.02 6.43
CA VAL A 48 -1.46 -6.29 5.04
C VAL A 48 -0.73 -7.55 4.54
N ILE A 49 -1.35 -8.26 3.61
CA ILE A 49 -0.74 -9.42 2.95
C ILE A 49 -0.35 -8.99 1.54
N ALA A 50 0.93 -9.11 1.20
CA ALA A 50 1.40 -8.96 -0.17
C ALA A 50 1.30 -10.32 -0.89
N LYS A 51 0.55 -10.37 -1.99
CA LYS A 51 0.57 -11.48 -2.94
C LYS A 51 1.26 -11.01 -4.21
N GLY A 52 2.36 -11.66 -4.58
CA GLY A 52 2.94 -11.49 -5.91
C GLY A 52 2.10 -12.27 -6.92
N ASP A 53 1.76 -11.65 -8.04
CA ASP A 53 1.33 -12.41 -9.21
C ASP A 53 2.59 -13.04 -9.83
N ALA A 54 2.50 -14.33 -10.17
CA ALA A 54 3.62 -15.14 -10.68
C ALA A 54 3.75 -15.03 -12.20
#